data_AF-A0A4V1IJL4-F1
#
_entry.id   AF-A0A4V1IJL4-F1
#
_cell.length_a   1.000
_cell.length_b   1.000
_cell.length_c   1.000
_cell.angle_alpha   90.00
_cell.angle_beta   90.00
_cell.angle_gamma   90.00
#
_symmetry.space_group_name_H-M   'P 1'
#
loop_
_entity.id
_entity.type
_entity.pdbx_description
1 polymer ?
#
loop_
_entity_poly.entity_id
_entity_poly.type
_entity_poly.pdbx_seq_one_letter_code
_entity_poly.pdbx_strand_id
1 'polypeptide(L)'
;MTITTLMNDARIEKIIADANDHDDQWRYDLQRFLNGDASLTRTSAGESGIKAIQRLLIFLGYSTTSTGAFSIDGDFGRGTNRAVAQFQFEHDLNPAISRKTICYECQWNTARSLITVIPDAKLTLTTLEKMLKAMLDRIDAGHIMTGRFDDAIFHLNALHKRRFLDCRGILGRYGEMAQQASKQVEQEKGVTVRPEWILAIIRQETAGVIRPRFEQHYLSRLNKQHPDVPLEELRMQSMSLGLGQIMGANFKMVGAKSATELFTAPAEQQVAFVARFLTGRKDAVKKAKPEEADFRSVARYYNGPKYEAHHYHEQLARWYREFKALM
;
A
#
# COMPACT_ATOMS: atom_id res chain seq x y z
N MET A 1 -22.51 7.03 -16.51
CA MET A 1 -22.83 7.79 -15.28
C MET A 1 -22.21 9.16 -15.39
N THR A 2 -22.95 10.22 -15.06
CA THR A 2 -22.37 11.59 -14.96
C THR A 2 -21.50 11.68 -13.72
N ILE A 3 -20.57 12.64 -13.67
CA ILE A 3 -19.73 12.84 -12.49
C ILE A 3 -20.56 13.15 -11.24
N THR A 4 -21.65 13.90 -11.35
CA THR A 4 -22.58 14.16 -10.24
C THR A 4 -23.19 12.86 -9.70
N THR A 5 -23.59 11.93 -10.57
CA THR A 5 -24.09 10.62 -10.14
C THR A 5 -23.01 9.80 -9.44
N LEU A 6 -21.78 9.80 -9.97
CA LEU A 6 -20.65 9.08 -9.35
C LEU A 6 -20.34 9.62 -7.95
N MET A 7 -20.35 10.94 -7.79
CA MET A 7 -20.05 11.59 -6.51
C MET A 7 -21.09 11.31 -5.41
N ASN A 8 -22.31 10.95 -5.79
CA ASN A 8 -23.38 10.56 -4.86
C ASN A 8 -23.42 9.05 -4.59
N ASP A 9 -22.50 8.24 -5.16
CA ASP A 9 -22.39 6.82 -4.82
C ASP A 9 -21.85 6.69 -3.39
N ALA A 10 -22.60 5.99 -2.54
CA ALA A 10 -22.26 5.83 -1.12
C ALA A 10 -20.87 5.18 -0.89
N ARG A 11 -20.38 4.36 -1.84
CA ARG A 11 -19.03 3.78 -1.76
C ARG A 11 -17.98 4.84 -2.03
N ILE A 12 -18.20 5.70 -3.02
CA ILE A 12 -17.31 6.83 -3.32
C ILE A 12 -17.24 7.78 -2.13
N GLU A 13 -18.38 8.13 -1.52
CA GLU A 13 -18.42 8.99 -0.33
C GLU A 13 -17.56 8.46 0.82
N LYS A 14 -17.64 7.15 1.12
CA LYS A 14 -16.82 6.49 2.17
C LYS A 14 -15.31 6.52 1.86
N ILE A 15 -14.92 6.64 0.60
CA ILE A 15 -13.51 6.68 0.20
C ILE A 15 -12.97 8.09 0.26
N ILE A 16 -13.69 9.07 -0.27
CA ILE A 16 -13.21 10.46 -0.35
C ILE A 16 -13.26 11.18 1.01
N ALA A 17 -14.21 10.81 1.87
CA ALA A 17 -14.36 11.34 3.21
C ALA A 17 -14.40 10.22 4.25
N ASP A 18 -13.86 10.46 5.43
CA ASP A 18 -14.14 9.58 6.56
C ASP A 18 -15.51 9.96 7.13
N ALA A 19 -16.38 8.99 7.39
CA ALA A 19 -17.73 9.26 7.90
C ALA A 19 -17.76 10.01 9.25
N ASN A 20 -16.64 10.07 9.97
CA ASN A 20 -16.50 10.81 11.22
C ASN A 20 -15.82 12.19 11.04
N ASP A 21 -15.53 12.59 9.81
CA ASP A 21 -14.97 13.89 9.46
C ASP A 21 -16.11 14.76 8.91
N HIS A 22 -16.59 15.70 9.72
CA HIS A 22 -17.75 16.55 9.40
C HIS A 22 -17.39 17.74 8.49
N ASP A 23 -16.19 17.74 7.92
CA ASP A 23 -15.75 18.80 7.03
C ASP A 23 -16.31 18.59 5.61
N ASP A 24 -17.43 19.25 5.30
CA ASP A 24 -18.02 19.25 3.95
C ASP A 24 -17.30 20.19 2.97
N GLN A 25 -16.20 20.86 3.38
CA GLN A 25 -15.44 21.77 2.51
C GLN A 25 -14.92 21.09 1.24
N TRP A 26 -14.63 19.78 1.28
CA TRP A 26 -14.24 19.04 0.09
C TRP A 26 -15.37 18.98 -0.96
N ARG A 27 -16.65 18.96 -0.55
CA ARG A 27 -17.80 19.02 -1.47
C ARG A 27 -17.86 20.35 -2.18
N TYR A 28 -17.56 21.44 -1.47
CA TYR A 28 -17.50 22.79 -2.05
C TYR A 28 -16.34 22.94 -3.04
N ASP A 29 -15.13 22.52 -2.67
CA ASP A 29 -13.96 22.58 -3.56
C ASP A 29 -14.14 21.68 -4.78
N LEU A 30 -14.75 20.51 -4.60
CA LEU A 30 -15.14 19.66 -5.71
C LEU A 30 -16.20 20.33 -6.60
N GLN A 31 -17.24 20.96 -6.04
CA GLN A 31 -18.24 21.65 -6.85
C GLN A 31 -17.62 22.79 -7.67
N ARG A 32 -16.64 23.51 -7.11
CA ARG A 32 -15.84 24.49 -7.86
C ARG A 32 -15.10 23.84 -9.02
N PHE A 33 -14.46 22.68 -8.78
CA PHE A 33 -13.83 21.89 -9.84
C PHE A 33 -14.79 21.50 -10.95
N LEU A 34 -15.95 20.97 -10.58
CA LEU A 34 -17.00 20.53 -11.52
C LEU A 34 -17.53 21.70 -12.35
N ASN A 35 -17.53 22.91 -11.80
CA ASN A 35 -17.95 24.13 -12.49
C ASN A 35 -16.85 24.69 -13.44
N GLY A 36 -15.78 23.94 -13.71
CA GLY A 36 -14.74 24.33 -14.66
C GLY A 36 -13.70 25.29 -14.08
N ASP A 37 -13.60 25.39 -12.75
CA ASP A 37 -12.56 26.16 -12.10
C ASP A 37 -11.20 25.48 -12.28
N ALA A 38 -10.55 25.79 -13.42
CA ALA A 38 -9.19 25.38 -13.74
C ALA A 38 -8.14 26.01 -12.81
N SER A 39 -8.56 26.86 -11.85
CA SER A 39 -7.65 27.36 -10.83
C SER A 39 -7.17 26.28 -9.89
N LEU A 40 -7.91 25.14 -9.76
CA LEU A 40 -7.62 23.93 -8.94
C LEU A 40 -6.29 23.26 -9.28
N THR A 41 -5.26 24.00 -8.94
CA THR A 41 -3.85 23.68 -8.87
C THR A 41 -3.49 23.51 -7.40
N ARG A 42 -2.29 23.02 -7.11
CA ARG A 42 -1.72 22.90 -5.75
C ARG A 42 -1.88 24.16 -4.87
N THR A 43 -2.12 25.33 -5.45
CA THR A 43 -2.23 26.63 -4.76
C THR A 43 -3.66 27.11 -4.50
N SER A 44 -4.68 26.32 -4.83
CA SER A 44 -6.09 26.79 -4.84
C SER A 44 -7.12 25.77 -4.33
N ALA A 45 -6.75 24.48 -4.30
CA ALA A 45 -7.51 23.45 -3.61
C ALA A 45 -7.31 23.62 -2.10
N GLY A 46 -8.39 23.61 -1.32
CA GLY A 46 -8.29 23.51 0.12
C GLY A 46 -7.65 22.19 0.53
N GLU A 47 -7.05 22.17 1.72
CA GLU A 47 -6.39 21.00 2.29
C GLU A 47 -7.30 19.75 2.26
N SER A 48 -8.58 19.91 2.59
CA SER A 48 -9.59 18.84 2.61
C SER A 48 -9.90 18.29 1.21
N GLY A 49 -9.95 19.14 0.19
CA GLY A 49 -10.08 18.70 -1.20
C GLY A 49 -8.86 17.89 -1.67
N ILE A 50 -7.65 18.30 -1.27
CA ILE A 50 -6.41 17.56 -1.58
C ILE A 50 -6.40 16.21 -0.86
N LYS A 51 -6.82 16.14 0.41
CA LYS A 51 -6.93 14.88 1.15
C LYS A 51 -7.89 13.91 0.47
N ALA A 52 -9.03 14.38 -0.05
CA ALA A 52 -9.97 13.54 -0.80
C ALA A 52 -9.32 12.94 -2.07
N ILE A 53 -8.57 13.73 -2.83
CA ILE A 53 -7.82 13.26 -4.01
C ILE A 53 -6.74 12.25 -3.62
N GLN A 54 -6.00 12.50 -2.53
CA GLN A 54 -4.98 11.56 -2.04
C GLN A 54 -5.61 10.23 -1.60
N ARG A 55 -6.77 10.27 -0.93
CA ARG A 55 -7.53 9.06 -0.55
C ARG A 55 -7.96 8.26 -1.77
N LEU A 56 -8.49 8.93 -2.81
CA LEU A 56 -8.85 8.35 -4.09
C LEU A 56 -7.65 7.65 -4.77
N LEU A 57 -6.52 8.34 -4.88
CA LEU A 57 -5.28 7.80 -5.44
C LEU A 57 -4.76 6.59 -4.66
N ILE A 58 -4.73 6.68 -3.33
CA ILE A 58 -4.31 5.58 -2.44
C ILE A 58 -5.21 4.36 -2.62
N PHE A 59 -6.52 4.56 -2.68
CA PHE A 59 -7.47 3.47 -2.87
C PHE A 59 -7.27 2.76 -4.21
N LEU A 60 -6.91 3.52 -5.25
CA LEU A 60 -6.53 3.00 -6.58
C LEU A 60 -5.10 2.42 -6.62
N GLY A 61 -4.34 2.47 -5.52
CA GLY A 61 -3.02 1.85 -5.40
C GLY A 61 -1.84 2.77 -5.78
N TYR A 62 -2.01 4.09 -5.80
CA TYR A 62 -0.95 5.05 -6.12
C TYR A 62 -0.37 5.71 -4.86
N SER A 63 0.96 5.85 -4.81
CA SER A 63 1.66 6.50 -3.70
C SER A 63 1.66 8.02 -3.83
N THR A 64 1.31 8.72 -2.76
CA THR A 64 1.07 10.16 -2.75
C THR A 64 2.24 10.99 -2.23
N THR A 65 3.32 10.37 -1.73
CA THR A 65 4.52 11.13 -1.28
C THR A 65 5.71 10.97 -2.21
N SER A 66 6.62 11.96 -2.21
CA SER A 66 7.87 11.88 -2.99
C SER A 66 8.80 10.76 -2.51
N THR A 67 8.64 10.28 -1.27
CA THR A 67 9.35 9.12 -0.71
C THR A 67 8.71 7.78 -1.09
N GLY A 68 7.56 7.80 -1.78
CA GLY A 68 6.82 6.61 -2.19
C GLY A 68 5.89 6.03 -1.13
N ALA A 69 5.77 6.68 0.03
CA ALA A 69 4.78 6.32 1.03
C ALA A 69 3.36 6.67 0.56
N PHE A 70 2.41 5.94 1.13
CA PHE A 70 0.98 6.23 1.02
C PHE A 70 0.62 7.11 2.22
N SER A 71 0.28 8.36 1.97
CA SER A 71 0.01 9.36 3.02
C SER A 71 -1.12 10.30 2.61
N ILE A 72 -1.88 10.76 3.59
CA ILE A 72 -2.95 11.74 3.41
C ILE A 72 -2.56 12.93 4.29
N ASP A 73 -1.91 13.92 3.68
CA ASP A 73 -1.35 15.08 4.36
C ASP A 73 -1.93 16.41 3.87
N GLY A 74 -2.79 16.38 2.84
CA GLY A 74 -3.39 17.59 2.27
C GLY A 74 -2.41 18.42 1.44
N ASP A 75 -1.21 17.91 1.15
CA ASP A 75 -0.24 18.56 0.27
C ASP A 75 -0.25 17.96 -1.14
N PHE A 76 -0.53 18.80 -2.14
CA PHE A 76 -0.34 18.45 -3.54
C PHE A 76 1.11 18.68 -3.95
N GLY A 77 2.00 17.89 -3.34
CA GLY A 77 3.43 17.89 -3.64
C GLY A 77 3.80 17.03 -4.84
N ARG A 78 5.12 16.86 -5.07
CA ARG A 78 5.68 16.06 -6.17
C ARG A 78 5.22 14.58 -6.17
N GLY A 79 4.91 14.03 -5.00
CA GLY A 79 4.38 12.67 -4.86
C GLY A 79 2.97 12.54 -5.42
N THR A 80 2.05 13.38 -4.96
CA THR A 80 0.67 13.48 -5.47
C THR A 80 0.69 13.75 -6.98
N ASN A 81 1.56 14.65 -7.44
CA ASN A 81 1.75 14.89 -8.88
C ASN A 81 2.17 13.62 -9.65
N ARG A 82 3.14 12.85 -9.14
CA ARG A 82 3.53 11.56 -9.75
C ARG A 82 2.36 10.59 -9.80
N ALA A 83 1.56 10.49 -8.73
CA ALA A 83 0.42 9.60 -8.69
C ALA A 83 -0.63 9.94 -9.77
N VAL A 84 -0.96 11.23 -9.93
CA VAL A 84 -1.84 11.70 -11.02
C VAL A 84 -1.23 11.40 -12.39
N ALA A 85 0.08 11.66 -12.57
CA ALA A 85 0.77 11.37 -13.82
C ALA A 85 0.76 9.88 -14.18
N GLN A 86 1.01 9.00 -13.19
CA GLN A 86 0.95 7.55 -13.34
C GLN A 86 -0.45 7.09 -13.73
N PHE A 87 -1.48 7.57 -13.03
CA PHE A 87 -2.87 7.25 -13.34
C PHE A 87 -3.24 7.72 -14.76
N GLN A 88 -2.88 8.96 -15.13
CA GLN A 88 -3.17 9.50 -16.46
C GLN A 88 -2.51 8.70 -17.57
N PHE A 89 -1.28 8.25 -17.36
CA PHE A 89 -0.59 7.41 -18.34
C PHE A 89 -1.19 6.00 -18.43
N GLU A 90 -1.45 5.34 -17.31
CA GLU A 90 -2.03 3.99 -17.27
C GLU A 90 -3.46 3.93 -17.85
N HIS A 91 -4.13 5.07 -17.99
CA HIS A 91 -5.47 5.20 -18.54
C HIS A 91 -5.57 6.05 -19.82
N ASP A 92 -4.45 6.32 -20.50
CA ASP A 92 -4.38 7.04 -21.78
C ASP A 92 -5.05 8.43 -21.76
N LEU A 93 -4.95 9.15 -20.64
CA LEU A 93 -5.63 10.44 -20.43
C LEU A 93 -4.76 11.67 -20.73
N ASN A 94 -3.44 11.48 -20.84
CA ASN A 94 -2.51 12.59 -21.04
C ASN A 94 -1.35 12.21 -21.98
N PRO A 95 -1.42 12.57 -23.27
CA PRO A 95 -0.40 12.19 -24.25
C PRO A 95 0.95 12.89 -24.02
N ALA A 96 1.01 13.95 -23.21
CA ALA A 96 2.26 14.61 -22.86
C ALA A 96 3.09 13.83 -21.83
N ILE A 97 2.48 12.88 -21.13
CA ILE A 97 3.17 12.04 -20.15
C ILE A 97 3.62 10.77 -20.85
N SER A 98 4.93 10.55 -20.89
CA SER A 98 5.51 9.34 -21.50
C SER A 98 5.93 8.33 -20.45
N ARG A 99 6.01 7.05 -20.85
CA ARG A 99 6.57 5.97 -20.03
C ARG A 99 7.98 6.29 -19.55
N LYS A 100 8.82 6.88 -20.42
CA LYS A 100 10.18 7.30 -20.09
C LYS A 100 10.20 8.34 -18.98
N THR A 101 9.24 9.27 -18.99
CA THR A 101 9.10 10.31 -17.96
C THR A 101 8.71 9.71 -16.61
N ILE A 102 7.79 8.75 -16.57
CA ILE A 102 7.37 8.09 -15.32
C ILE A 102 8.45 7.14 -14.78
N CYS A 103 9.14 6.43 -15.66
CA CYS A 103 10.18 5.46 -15.33
C CYS A 103 11.58 6.07 -15.37
N TYR A 104 11.71 7.35 -15.00
CA TYR A 104 12.98 8.07 -15.08
C TYR A 104 14.13 7.33 -14.39
N GLU A 105 15.31 7.35 -15.02
CA GLU A 105 16.50 6.66 -14.48
C GLU A 105 16.90 7.27 -13.13
N CYS A 106 17.02 6.43 -12.11
CA CYS A 106 17.43 6.85 -10.78
C CYS A 106 18.01 5.69 -9.96
N GLN A 107 18.71 6.04 -8.89
CA GLN A 107 19.11 5.13 -7.82
C GLN A 107 18.23 5.38 -6.58
N TRP A 108 18.30 4.49 -5.59
CA TRP A 108 17.51 4.62 -4.35
C TRP A 108 17.65 6.01 -3.69
N ASN A 109 18.86 6.56 -3.62
CA ASN A 109 19.14 7.86 -3.00
C ASN A 109 18.84 9.07 -3.90
N THR A 110 18.75 8.89 -5.22
CA THR A 110 18.45 9.99 -6.17
C THR A 110 17.00 10.02 -6.63
N ALA A 111 16.23 8.96 -6.38
CA ALA A 111 14.82 8.84 -6.76
C ALA A 111 13.98 10.06 -6.36
N ARG A 112 14.14 10.53 -5.11
CA ARG A 112 13.38 11.66 -4.59
C ARG A 112 13.74 12.99 -5.24
N SER A 113 15.02 13.25 -5.52
CA SER A 113 15.46 14.51 -6.11
C SER A 113 15.15 14.59 -7.60
N LEU A 114 15.25 13.45 -8.31
CA LEU A 114 15.01 13.36 -9.75
C LEU A 114 13.52 13.30 -10.13
N ILE A 115 12.60 13.25 -9.17
CA ILE A 115 11.15 13.25 -9.43
C ILE A 115 10.68 14.50 -10.20
N THR A 116 11.48 15.57 -10.21
CA THR A 116 11.21 16.83 -10.92
C THR A 116 11.12 16.69 -12.44
N VAL A 117 11.63 15.58 -13.00
CA VAL A 117 11.48 15.27 -14.43
C VAL A 117 10.04 14.97 -14.83
N ILE A 118 9.19 14.60 -13.86
CA ILE A 118 7.76 14.43 -14.10
C ILE A 118 7.12 15.82 -14.17
N PRO A 119 6.53 16.20 -15.31
CA PRO A 119 5.89 17.51 -15.46
C PRO A 119 4.70 17.63 -14.50
N ASP A 120 4.28 18.88 -14.25
CA ASP A 120 3.12 19.14 -13.42
C ASP A 120 1.86 18.62 -14.15
N ALA A 121 1.28 17.53 -13.63
CA ALA A 121 0.09 16.89 -14.14
C ALA A 121 -1.14 17.61 -13.61
N LYS A 122 -1.95 18.16 -14.52
CA LYS A 122 -3.21 18.80 -14.13
C LYS A 122 -4.25 17.72 -13.83
N LEU A 123 -4.87 17.79 -12.66
CA LEU A 123 -6.09 17.03 -12.39
C LEU A 123 -7.22 17.68 -13.20
N THR A 124 -7.70 17.00 -14.24
CA THR A 124 -8.81 17.47 -15.09
C THR A 124 -10.11 16.78 -14.71
N LEU A 125 -11.25 17.36 -15.13
CA LEU A 125 -12.56 16.72 -14.93
C LEU A 125 -12.58 15.30 -15.49
N THR A 126 -12.03 15.11 -16.69
CA THR A 126 -11.87 13.80 -17.34
C THR A 126 -11.03 12.84 -16.49
N THR A 127 -9.96 13.33 -15.87
CA THR A 127 -9.13 12.51 -14.98
C THR A 127 -9.91 12.07 -13.75
N LEU A 128 -10.60 13.00 -13.09
CA LEU A 128 -11.41 12.70 -11.91
C LEU A 128 -12.55 11.72 -12.24
N GLU A 129 -13.29 11.98 -13.32
CA GLU A 129 -14.37 11.08 -13.76
C GLU A 129 -13.85 9.66 -14.04
N LYS A 130 -12.68 9.55 -14.68
CA LYS A 130 -12.04 8.24 -14.92
C LYS A 130 -11.58 7.58 -13.62
N MET A 131 -11.05 8.32 -12.65
CA MET A 131 -10.67 7.78 -11.33
C MET A 131 -11.89 7.20 -10.60
N LEU A 132 -13.01 7.93 -10.58
CA LEU A 132 -14.24 7.48 -9.93
C LEU A 132 -14.83 6.23 -10.60
N LYS A 133 -14.85 6.18 -11.95
CA LYS A 133 -15.29 4.99 -12.68
C LYS A 133 -14.37 3.79 -12.42
N ALA A 134 -13.06 3.98 -12.58
CA ALA A 134 -12.07 2.92 -12.34
C ALA A 134 -12.14 2.38 -10.91
N MET A 135 -12.45 3.23 -9.95
CA MET A 135 -12.68 2.84 -8.56
C MET A 135 -13.89 1.92 -8.41
N LEU A 136 -15.05 2.30 -8.95
CA LEU A 136 -16.24 1.45 -8.89
C LEU A 136 -16.00 0.11 -9.59
N ASP A 137 -15.41 0.14 -10.80
CA ASP A 137 -15.06 -1.05 -11.56
C ASP A 137 -14.13 -1.98 -10.75
N ARG A 138 -13.13 -1.42 -10.05
CA ARG A 138 -12.22 -2.19 -9.19
C ARG A 138 -12.92 -2.73 -7.94
N ILE A 139 -13.83 -1.99 -7.34
CA ILE A 139 -14.63 -2.48 -6.20
C ILE A 139 -15.45 -3.69 -6.62
N ASP A 140 -16.16 -3.57 -7.75
CA ASP A 140 -17.02 -4.62 -8.27
C ASP A 140 -16.22 -5.87 -8.68
N ALA A 141 -14.99 -5.68 -9.18
CA ALA A 141 -14.06 -6.77 -9.51
C ALA A 141 -13.26 -7.33 -8.32
N GLY A 142 -13.35 -6.74 -7.12
CA GLY A 142 -12.47 -7.08 -5.99
C GLY A 142 -10.98 -6.75 -6.25
N HIS A 143 -10.68 -5.89 -7.21
CA HIS A 143 -9.33 -5.43 -7.57
C HIS A 143 -8.92 -4.19 -6.76
N ILE A 144 -9.23 -4.21 -5.47
CA ILE A 144 -8.92 -3.16 -4.49
C ILE A 144 -8.02 -3.74 -3.41
N MET A 145 -7.41 -2.89 -2.58
CA MET A 145 -6.63 -3.35 -1.42
C MET A 145 -7.48 -4.33 -0.59
N THR A 146 -6.96 -5.51 -0.29
CA THR A 146 -7.67 -6.63 0.40
C THR A 146 -8.82 -7.30 -0.36
N GLY A 147 -9.20 -6.81 -1.54
CA GLY A 147 -10.30 -7.35 -2.34
C GLY A 147 -11.67 -7.25 -1.69
N ARG A 148 -11.77 -6.69 -0.48
CA ARG A 148 -13.00 -6.49 0.29
C ARG A 148 -13.14 -5.02 0.64
N PHE A 149 -14.30 -4.45 0.30
CA PHE A 149 -14.50 -3.00 0.39
C PHE A 149 -14.36 -2.47 1.82
N ASP A 150 -15.07 -3.06 2.79
CA ASP A 150 -15.05 -2.57 4.17
C ASP A 150 -13.67 -2.69 4.83
N ASP A 151 -12.89 -3.72 4.47
CA ASP A 151 -11.51 -3.90 4.95
C ASP A 151 -10.56 -2.85 4.32
N ALA A 152 -10.72 -2.57 3.03
CA ALA A 152 -10.02 -1.47 2.36
C ALA A 152 -10.30 -0.11 3.02
N ILE A 153 -11.57 0.17 3.35
CA ILE A 153 -11.99 1.40 4.04
C ILE A 153 -11.40 1.49 5.45
N PHE A 154 -11.39 0.39 6.20
CA PHE A 154 -10.75 0.34 7.52
C PHE A 154 -9.29 0.81 7.43
N HIS A 155 -8.52 0.25 6.51
CA HIS A 155 -7.12 0.61 6.32
C HIS A 155 -6.91 2.05 5.85
N LEU A 156 -7.73 2.51 4.91
CA LEU A 156 -7.68 3.89 4.42
C LEU A 156 -7.95 4.90 5.54
N ASN A 157 -8.96 4.65 6.38
CA ASN A 157 -9.33 5.52 7.50
C ASN A 157 -8.27 5.48 8.61
N ALA A 158 -7.75 4.30 8.92
CA ALA A 158 -6.65 4.14 9.87
C ALA A 158 -5.39 4.90 9.41
N LEU A 159 -5.07 4.84 8.12
CA LEU A 159 -3.95 5.59 7.53
C LEU A 159 -4.18 7.10 7.62
N HIS A 160 -5.37 7.57 7.23
CA HIS A 160 -5.73 9.00 7.30
C HIS A 160 -5.59 9.55 8.72
N LYS A 161 -6.15 8.83 9.71
CA LYS A 161 -6.14 9.22 11.12
C LYS A 161 -4.82 8.91 11.83
N ARG A 162 -3.86 8.27 11.15
CA ARG A 162 -2.62 7.74 11.74
C ARG A 162 -2.87 6.86 12.96
N ARG A 163 -3.96 6.08 12.93
CA ARG A 163 -4.39 5.18 14.01
C ARG A 163 -3.99 3.75 13.67
N PHE A 164 -2.92 3.27 14.28
CA PHE A 164 -2.41 1.92 14.10
C PHE A 164 -2.90 0.97 15.20
N LEU A 165 -2.84 -0.33 14.94
CA LEU A 165 -3.23 -1.35 15.92
C LEU A 165 -2.06 -1.67 16.86
N ASP A 166 -2.38 -1.86 18.14
CA ASP A 166 -1.48 -2.47 19.11
C ASP A 166 -1.51 -4.00 19.00
N CYS A 167 -0.79 -4.72 19.86
CA CYS A 167 -0.75 -6.19 19.80
C CYS A 167 -2.13 -6.81 20.05
N ARG A 168 -2.96 -6.24 20.93
CA ARG A 168 -4.32 -6.76 21.19
C ARG A 168 -5.23 -6.58 19.97
N GLY A 169 -5.20 -5.40 19.33
CA GLY A 169 -5.95 -5.14 18.11
C GLY A 169 -5.49 -6.02 16.94
N ILE A 170 -4.18 -6.23 16.78
CA ILE A 170 -3.63 -7.14 15.78
C ILE A 170 -4.05 -8.58 16.05
N LEU A 171 -3.96 -9.04 17.31
CA LEU A 171 -4.38 -10.39 17.69
C LEU A 171 -5.87 -10.60 17.44
N GLY A 172 -6.71 -9.66 17.86
CA GLY A 172 -8.16 -9.74 17.66
C GLY A 172 -8.56 -9.77 16.18
N ARG A 173 -7.80 -9.10 15.31
CA ARG A 173 -8.11 -9.05 13.87
C ARG A 173 -7.50 -10.20 13.06
N TYR A 174 -6.27 -10.61 13.36
CA TYR A 174 -5.50 -11.53 12.52
C TYR A 174 -5.04 -12.80 13.25
N GLY A 175 -5.36 -12.97 14.53
CA GLY A 175 -4.89 -14.10 15.35
C GLY A 175 -5.32 -15.46 14.81
N GLU A 176 -6.62 -15.64 14.55
CA GLU A 176 -7.15 -16.88 13.97
C GLU A 176 -6.55 -17.14 12.57
N MET A 177 -6.42 -16.08 11.75
CA MET A 177 -5.81 -16.17 10.43
C MET A 177 -4.34 -16.62 10.52
N ALA A 178 -3.58 -16.15 11.52
CA ALA A 178 -2.19 -16.54 11.73
C ALA A 178 -2.06 -18.00 12.16
N GLN A 179 -2.99 -18.50 13.00
CA GLN A 179 -3.04 -19.92 13.36
C GLN A 179 -3.37 -20.80 12.15
N GLN A 180 -4.33 -20.38 11.32
CA GLN A 180 -4.68 -21.09 10.08
C GLN A 180 -3.52 -21.09 9.09
N ALA A 181 -2.88 -19.94 8.86
CA ALA A 181 -1.72 -19.81 8.00
C ALA A 181 -0.55 -20.68 8.46
N SER A 182 -0.31 -20.78 9.77
CA SER A 182 0.70 -21.68 10.35
C SER A 182 0.44 -23.14 9.98
N LYS A 183 -0.80 -23.62 10.16
CA LYS A 183 -1.21 -24.99 9.80
C LYS A 183 -1.09 -25.23 8.29
N GLN A 184 -1.51 -24.26 7.48
CA GLN A 184 -1.44 -24.34 6.03
C GLN A 184 0.01 -24.47 5.54
N VAL A 185 0.93 -23.65 6.06
CA VAL A 185 2.34 -23.70 5.66
C VAL A 185 3.01 -25.00 6.11
N GLU A 186 2.65 -25.55 7.27
CA GLU A 186 3.13 -26.88 7.69
C GLU A 186 2.69 -27.95 6.68
N GLN A 187 1.43 -27.95 6.27
CA GLN A 187 0.88 -28.90 5.30
C GLN A 187 1.50 -28.73 3.90
N GLU A 188 1.66 -27.50 3.42
CA GLU A 188 2.16 -27.20 2.09
C GLU A 188 3.67 -27.40 1.94
N LYS A 189 4.45 -27.11 3.00
CA LYS A 189 5.91 -27.00 2.92
C LYS A 189 6.68 -27.84 3.94
N GLY A 190 6.01 -28.50 4.90
CA GLY A 190 6.67 -29.24 5.99
C GLY A 190 7.52 -28.33 6.89
N VAL A 191 7.14 -27.06 7.04
CA VAL A 191 7.86 -26.07 7.84
C VAL A 191 6.93 -25.47 8.88
N THR A 192 7.27 -25.65 10.15
CA THR A 192 6.53 -25.03 11.25
C THR A 192 6.88 -23.57 11.35
N VAL A 193 5.90 -22.71 11.10
CA VAL A 193 5.99 -21.27 11.34
C VAL A 193 5.04 -20.91 12.47
N ARG A 194 5.55 -20.50 13.63
CA ARG A 194 4.69 -20.17 14.77
C ARG A 194 3.85 -18.89 14.53
N PRO A 195 2.57 -18.86 14.93
CA PRO A 195 1.70 -17.68 14.73
C PRO A 195 2.26 -16.39 15.33
N GLU A 196 2.97 -16.47 16.45
CA GLU A 196 3.60 -15.33 17.12
C GLU A 196 4.61 -14.63 16.21
N TRP A 197 5.34 -15.37 15.35
CA TRP A 197 6.23 -14.76 14.35
C TRP A 197 5.46 -14.01 13.28
N ILE A 198 4.36 -14.58 12.80
CA ILE A 198 3.52 -13.98 11.78
C ILE A 198 2.96 -12.64 12.29
N LEU A 199 2.36 -12.65 13.50
CA LEU A 199 1.80 -11.46 14.13
C LEU A 199 2.87 -10.42 14.49
N ALA A 200 4.05 -10.85 14.94
CA ALA A 200 5.17 -9.97 15.24
C ALA A 200 5.71 -9.23 13.99
N ILE A 201 5.76 -9.91 12.85
CA ILE A 201 6.09 -9.28 11.56
C ILE A 201 5.00 -8.27 11.17
N ILE A 202 3.72 -8.62 11.25
CA ILE A 202 2.62 -7.68 10.97
C ILE A 202 2.72 -6.44 11.87
N ARG A 203 3.05 -6.63 13.17
CA ARG A 203 3.24 -5.52 14.10
C ARG A 203 4.41 -4.61 13.72
N GLN A 204 5.53 -5.19 13.30
CA GLN A 204 6.73 -4.46 12.92
C GLN A 204 6.54 -3.69 11.61
N GLU A 205 6.03 -4.35 10.58
CA GLU A 205 5.99 -3.81 9.22
C GLU A 205 4.84 -2.83 9.02
N THR A 206 3.65 -3.16 9.55
CA THR A 206 2.42 -2.42 9.26
C THR A 206 1.66 -1.97 10.51
N ALA A 207 2.02 -2.44 11.70
CA ALA A 207 1.22 -2.20 12.90
C ALA A 207 -0.28 -2.50 12.65
N GLY A 208 -0.54 -3.58 11.89
CA GLY A 208 -1.88 -4.05 11.54
C GLY A 208 -2.64 -3.22 10.51
N VAL A 209 -2.06 -2.15 9.96
CA VAL A 209 -2.69 -1.28 8.95
C VAL A 209 -1.89 -1.33 7.65
N ILE A 210 -2.48 -1.88 6.59
CA ILE A 210 -1.83 -1.97 5.28
C ILE A 210 -1.55 -0.57 4.74
N ARG A 211 -0.29 -0.31 4.43
CA ARG A 211 0.20 0.93 3.81
C ARG A 211 1.31 0.57 2.85
N PRO A 212 1.03 0.39 1.56
CA PRO A 212 2.07 0.06 0.61
C PRO A 212 3.16 1.13 0.57
N ARG A 213 4.35 0.73 0.08
CA ARG A 213 5.46 1.66 -0.13
C ARG A 213 6.05 1.45 -1.50
N PHE A 214 5.94 2.47 -2.34
CA PHE A 214 6.47 2.48 -3.69
C PHE A 214 7.95 2.86 -3.72
N GLU A 215 8.73 2.13 -4.49
CA GLU A 215 10.16 2.35 -4.65
C GLU A 215 10.46 2.67 -6.12
N GLN A 216 10.58 3.97 -6.43
CA GLN A 216 10.78 4.43 -7.80
C GLN A 216 11.98 3.75 -8.50
N HIS A 217 13.08 3.55 -7.78
CA HIS A 217 14.27 2.92 -8.35
C HIS A 217 14.03 1.45 -8.77
N TYR A 218 13.06 0.76 -8.15
CA TYR A 218 12.58 -0.53 -8.65
C TYR A 218 11.82 -0.36 -9.95
N LEU A 219 10.92 0.63 -10.05
CA LEU A 219 10.15 0.88 -11.27
C LEU A 219 11.08 1.19 -12.45
N SER A 220 12.06 2.08 -12.25
CA SER A 220 13.03 2.44 -13.29
C SER A 220 13.82 1.21 -13.76
N ARG A 221 14.34 0.41 -12.82
CA ARG A 221 15.10 -0.81 -13.15
C ARG A 221 14.24 -1.86 -13.85
N LEU A 222 13.06 -2.15 -13.33
CA LEU A 222 12.14 -3.15 -13.88
C LEU A 222 11.64 -2.74 -15.27
N ASN A 223 11.35 -1.45 -15.47
CA ASN A 223 10.97 -0.93 -16.79
C ASN A 223 12.08 -1.12 -17.83
N LYS A 224 13.34 -0.89 -17.44
CA LYS A 224 14.48 -1.14 -18.32
C LYS A 224 14.65 -2.62 -18.66
N GLN A 225 14.37 -3.50 -17.70
CA GLN A 225 14.49 -4.96 -17.88
C GLN A 225 13.32 -5.57 -18.65
N HIS A 226 12.13 -5.00 -18.49
CA HIS A 226 10.86 -5.56 -18.98
C HIS A 226 9.95 -4.45 -19.56
N PRO A 227 10.36 -3.77 -20.65
CA PRO A 227 9.62 -2.63 -21.20
C PRO A 227 8.23 -3.00 -21.73
N ASP A 228 8.01 -4.26 -22.10
CA ASP A 228 6.75 -4.74 -22.67
C ASP A 228 5.69 -5.09 -21.61
N VAL A 229 6.09 -5.23 -20.34
CA VAL A 229 5.13 -5.49 -19.25
C VAL A 229 4.29 -4.23 -19.01
N PRO A 230 2.96 -4.35 -18.80
CA PRO A 230 2.11 -3.21 -18.46
C PRO A 230 2.68 -2.43 -17.28
N LEU A 231 2.64 -1.09 -17.37
CA LEU A 231 3.26 -0.24 -16.36
C LEU A 231 2.64 -0.43 -14.97
N GLU A 232 1.33 -0.68 -14.90
CA GLU A 232 0.63 -0.97 -13.66
C GLU A 232 1.24 -2.17 -12.91
N GLU A 233 1.52 -3.27 -13.62
CA GLU A 233 2.11 -4.46 -13.00
C GLU A 233 3.56 -4.18 -12.55
N LEU A 234 4.34 -3.43 -13.34
CA LEU A 234 5.68 -3.00 -12.90
C LEU A 234 5.63 -2.09 -11.67
N ARG A 235 4.62 -1.22 -11.58
CA ARG A 235 4.39 -0.35 -10.42
C ARG A 235 4.07 -1.19 -9.18
N MET A 236 3.19 -2.18 -9.30
CA MET A 236 2.89 -3.13 -8.21
C MET A 236 4.13 -3.93 -7.81
N GLN A 237 4.94 -4.40 -8.76
CA GLN A 237 6.21 -5.08 -8.46
C GLN A 237 7.23 -4.18 -7.75
N SER A 238 7.10 -2.87 -7.91
CA SER A 238 7.96 -1.86 -7.29
C SER A 238 7.44 -1.39 -5.94
N MET A 239 6.50 -2.11 -5.32
CA MET A 239 5.91 -1.74 -4.04
C MET A 239 6.11 -2.83 -2.99
N SER A 240 6.44 -2.45 -1.77
CA SER A 240 6.20 -3.31 -0.60
C SER A 240 4.69 -3.36 -0.34
N LEU A 241 4.11 -4.56 -0.33
CA LEU A 241 2.66 -4.80 -0.37
C LEU A 241 2.15 -5.60 0.82
N GLY A 242 0.88 -5.35 1.17
CA GLY A 242 0.13 -6.07 2.18
C GLY A 242 0.62 -5.90 3.62
N LEU A 243 0.04 -6.71 4.52
CA LEU A 243 0.33 -6.73 5.96
C LEU A 243 1.81 -7.02 6.28
N GLY A 244 2.47 -7.77 5.40
CA GLY A 244 3.87 -8.13 5.51
C GLY A 244 4.86 -7.19 4.83
N GLN A 245 4.42 -6.16 4.09
CA GLN A 245 5.31 -5.31 3.29
C GLN A 245 6.24 -6.10 2.34
N ILE A 246 5.75 -7.23 1.80
CA ILE A 246 6.52 -8.06 0.87
C ILE A 246 6.72 -7.27 -0.43
N MET A 247 7.96 -7.09 -0.85
CA MET A 247 8.27 -6.41 -2.11
C MET A 247 7.59 -7.13 -3.28
N GLY A 248 6.89 -6.38 -4.12
CA GLY A 248 6.04 -6.90 -5.18
C GLY A 248 6.80 -7.80 -6.14
N ALA A 249 8.04 -7.46 -6.48
CA ALA A 249 8.93 -8.29 -7.31
C ALA A 249 9.18 -9.71 -6.74
N ASN A 250 8.94 -9.92 -5.44
CA ASN A 250 9.11 -11.20 -4.76
C ASN A 250 7.81 -12.01 -4.65
N PHE A 251 6.74 -11.65 -5.37
CA PHE A 251 5.42 -12.29 -5.27
C PHE A 251 5.46 -13.83 -5.38
N LYS A 252 6.32 -14.37 -6.27
CA LYS A 252 6.48 -15.82 -6.46
C LYS A 252 7.00 -16.55 -5.21
N MET A 253 7.82 -15.89 -4.38
CA MET A 253 8.39 -16.49 -3.17
C MET A 253 7.31 -16.91 -2.16
N VAL A 254 6.17 -16.22 -2.18
CA VAL A 254 5.03 -16.47 -1.29
C VAL A 254 3.87 -17.15 -2.00
N GLY A 255 4.08 -17.62 -3.23
CA GLY A 255 3.08 -18.35 -4.00
C GLY A 255 1.96 -17.49 -4.59
N ALA A 256 2.11 -16.17 -4.63
CA ALA A 256 1.21 -15.31 -5.39
C ALA A 256 1.46 -15.47 -6.90
N LYS A 257 0.43 -15.20 -7.71
CA LYS A 257 0.44 -15.26 -9.19
C LYS A 257 0.99 -13.99 -9.82
N SER A 258 0.84 -12.85 -9.15
CA SER A 258 1.35 -11.54 -9.58
C SER A 258 1.62 -10.63 -8.39
N ALA A 259 2.28 -9.48 -8.62
CA ALA A 259 2.40 -8.46 -7.58
C ALA A 259 1.03 -7.84 -7.26
N THR A 260 0.15 -7.72 -8.24
CA THR A 260 -1.23 -7.26 -8.05
C THR A 260 -2.02 -8.16 -7.07
N GLU A 261 -1.76 -9.47 -7.05
CA GLU A 261 -2.38 -10.35 -6.04
C GLU A 261 -1.90 -10.03 -4.61
N LEU A 262 -0.64 -9.64 -4.41
CA LEU A 262 -0.18 -9.22 -3.06
C LEU A 262 -0.94 -7.98 -2.54
N PHE A 263 -1.43 -7.12 -3.44
CA PHE A 263 -2.24 -5.95 -3.09
C PHE A 263 -3.71 -6.31 -2.84
N THR A 264 -4.28 -7.16 -3.70
CA THR A 264 -5.73 -7.45 -3.75
C THR A 264 -6.16 -8.66 -2.93
N ALA A 265 -5.22 -9.52 -2.53
CA ALA A 265 -5.52 -10.69 -1.71
C ALA A 265 -6.19 -10.30 -0.38
N PRO A 266 -7.22 -11.03 0.06
CA PRO A 266 -7.87 -10.76 1.34
C PRO A 266 -6.92 -11.00 2.52
N ALA A 267 -7.25 -10.44 3.68
CA ALA A 267 -6.39 -10.43 4.85
C ALA A 267 -5.85 -11.83 5.23
N GLU A 268 -6.69 -12.87 5.15
CA GLU A 268 -6.30 -14.25 5.46
C GLU A 268 -5.15 -14.71 4.55
N GLN A 269 -5.24 -14.40 3.26
CA GLN A 269 -4.22 -14.77 2.30
C GLN A 269 -2.96 -13.88 2.43
N GLN A 270 -3.09 -12.61 2.80
CA GLN A 270 -1.93 -11.78 3.12
C GLN A 270 -1.18 -12.28 4.37
N VAL A 271 -1.90 -12.72 5.40
CA VAL A 271 -1.30 -13.38 6.58
C VAL A 271 -0.60 -14.68 6.17
N ALA A 272 -1.19 -15.46 5.25
CA ALA A 272 -0.53 -16.64 4.68
C ALA A 272 0.72 -16.29 3.87
N PHE A 273 0.76 -15.17 3.15
CA PHE A 273 1.98 -14.71 2.47
C PHE A 273 3.10 -14.40 3.46
N VAL A 274 2.81 -13.77 4.61
CA VAL A 274 3.79 -13.55 5.68
C VAL A 274 4.34 -14.88 6.20
N ALA A 275 3.44 -15.84 6.49
CA ALA A 275 3.84 -17.17 6.94
C ALA A 275 4.76 -17.88 5.92
N ARG A 276 4.39 -17.86 4.63
CA ARG A 276 5.21 -18.45 3.55
C ARG A 276 6.55 -17.76 3.40
N PHE A 277 6.61 -16.43 3.56
CA PHE A 277 7.88 -15.70 3.50
C PHE A 277 8.81 -16.13 4.62
N LEU A 278 8.29 -16.26 5.85
CA LEU A 278 9.04 -16.69 7.02
C LEU A 278 9.66 -18.10 6.90
N THR A 279 9.19 -18.95 5.97
CA THR A 279 9.82 -20.26 5.73
C THR A 279 11.29 -20.17 5.28
N GLY A 280 11.73 -19.02 4.75
CA GLY A 280 13.15 -18.75 4.48
C GLY A 280 14.06 -18.75 5.73
N ARG A 281 13.46 -18.78 6.93
CA ARG A 281 14.14 -18.88 8.23
C ARG A 281 13.57 -19.99 9.11
N LYS A 282 13.23 -21.14 8.49
CA LYS A 282 12.63 -22.32 9.13
C LYS A 282 13.23 -22.71 10.49
N ASP A 283 14.54 -22.61 10.67
CA ASP A 283 15.20 -23.03 11.92
C ASP A 283 14.92 -22.10 13.10
N ALA A 284 14.75 -20.80 12.83
CA ALA A 284 14.35 -19.82 13.83
C ALA A 284 12.85 -19.90 14.13
N VAL A 285 12.03 -19.94 13.07
CA VAL A 285 10.58 -19.72 13.20
C VAL A 285 9.80 -20.92 13.76
N LYS A 286 10.42 -22.12 13.77
CA LYS A 286 9.84 -23.35 14.36
C LYS A 286 9.96 -23.40 15.89
N LYS A 287 10.95 -22.72 16.48
CA LYS A 287 11.31 -22.88 17.91
C LYS A 287 10.24 -22.34 18.84
N ALA A 288 9.86 -23.13 19.86
CA ALA A 288 8.91 -22.70 20.90
C ALA A 288 9.45 -21.59 21.80
N LYS A 289 10.78 -21.57 21.97
CA LYS A 289 11.52 -20.60 22.75
C LYS A 289 12.68 -20.11 21.88
N PRO A 290 12.43 -19.16 20.95
CA PRO A 290 13.50 -18.59 20.15
C PRO A 290 14.49 -17.81 21.03
N GLU A 291 15.76 -17.83 20.64
CA GLU A 291 16.87 -17.13 21.28
C GLU A 291 17.21 -15.85 20.51
N GLU A 292 18.12 -15.03 21.04
CA GLU A 292 18.52 -13.78 20.39
C GLU A 292 19.01 -13.98 18.94
N ALA A 293 19.76 -15.05 18.69
CA ALA A 293 20.25 -15.41 17.35
C ALA A 293 19.11 -15.64 16.35
N ASP A 294 17.96 -16.16 16.80
CA ASP A 294 16.79 -16.40 15.95
C ASP A 294 16.15 -15.08 15.54
N PHE A 295 15.97 -14.15 16.48
CA PHE A 295 15.43 -12.81 16.19
C PHE A 295 16.34 -12.01 15.27
N ARG A 296 17.66 -12.09 15.45
CA ARG A 296 18.65 -11.50 14.52
C ARG A 296 18.55 -12.11 13.13
N SER A 297 18.43 -13.43 13.04
CA SER A 297 18.32 -14.17 11.78
C SER A 297 17.07 -13.77 10.98
N VAL A 298 15.93 -13.65 11.66
CA VAL A 298 14.65 -13.22 11.06
C VAL A 298 14.68 -11.74 10.69
N ALA A 299 15.12 -10.85 11.60
CA ALA A 299 15.19 -9.41 11.32
C ALA A 299 16.14 -9.06 10.18
N ARG A 300 17.31 -9.72 10.10
CA ARG A 300 18.23 -9.54 8.95
C ARG A 300 17.61 -10.01 7.64
N TYR A 301 16.82 -11.09 7.67
CA TYR A 301 16.15 -11.60 6.48
C TYR A 301 15.06 -10.66 5.98
N TYR A 302 14.27 -10.09 6.90
CA TYR A 302 13.13 -9.25 6.57
C TYR A 302 13.54 -7.80 6.25
N ASN A 303 14.44 -7.21 7.05
CA ASN A 303 14.79 -5.79 6.99
C ASN A 303 16.18 -5.52 6.38
N GLY A 304 16.91 -6.58 6.02
CA GLY A 304 18.21 -6.48 5.37
C GLY A 304 19.38 -6.22 6.32
N PRO A 305 20.58 -5.92 5.79
CA PRO A 305 21.82 -5.88 6.58
C PRO A 305 21.85 -4.76 7.63
N LYS A 306 21.06 -3.69 7.47
CA LYS A 306 20.98 -2.57 8.41
C LYS A 306 20.00 -2.81 9.57
N TYR A 307 19.51 -4.03 9.75
CA TYR A 307 18.45 -4.31 10.73
C TYR A 307 18.83 -3.94 12.18
N GLU A 308 20.11 -4.08 12.52
CA GLU A 308 20.64 -3.81 13.85
C GLU A 308 20.65 -2.32 14.18
N ALA A 309 21.01 -1.47 13.22
CA ALA A 309 20.97 0.00 13.37
C ALA A 309 19.56 0.55 13.62
N HIS A 310 18.53 -0.25 13.34
CA HIS A 310 17.11 0.09 13.59
C HIS A 310 16.49 -0.76 14.70
N HIS A 311 17.30 -1.55 15.42
CA HIS A 311 16.87 -2.42 16.52
C HIS A 311 15.72 -3.37 16.16
N TYR A 312 15.58 -3.77 14.88
CA TYR A 312 14.43 -4.59 14.46
C TYR A 312 14.38 -5.93 15.19
N HIS A 313 15.53 -6.58 15.40
CA HIS A 313 15.61 -7.83 16.15
C HIS A 313 15.10 -7.71 17.60
N GLU A 314 15.42 -6.62 18.31
CA GLU A 314 14.92 -6.36 19.66
C GLU A 314 13.42 -6.09 19.68
N GLN A 315 12.93 -5.30 18.72
CA GLN A 315 11.50 -5.03 18.56
C GLN A 315 10.73 -6.31 18.27
N LEU A 316 11.24 -7.15 17.36
CA LEU A 316 10.65 -8.42 17.00
C LEU A 316 10.63 -9.40 18.19
N ALA A 317 11.69 -9.44 18.99
CA ALA A 317 11.73 -10.22 20.23
C ALA A 317 10.69 -9.75 21.25
N ARG A 318 10.52 -8.43 21.40
CA ARG A 318 9.48 -7.84 22.25
C ARG A 318 8.08 -8.23 21.76
N TRP A 319 7.79 -8.05 20.48
CA TRP A 319 6.47 -8.36 19.91
C TRP A 319 6.15 -9.85 19.96
N TYR A 320 7.12 -10.72 19.67
CA TYR A 320 6.94 -12.16 19.81
C TYR A 320 6.55 -12.55 21.24
N ARG A 321 7.24 -12.01 22.26
CA ARG A 321 6.91 -12.28 23.67
C ARG A 321 5.52 -11.77 24.04
N GLU A 322 5.15 -10.59 23.55
CA GLU A 322 3.82 -10.01 23.79
C GLU A 322 2.72 -10.91 23.20
N PHE A 323 2.83 -11.31 21.93
CA PHE A 323 1.84 -12.21 21.31
C PHE A 323 1.79 -13.56 22.01
N LYS A 324 2.94 -14.10 22.43
CA LYS A 324 3.01 -15.33 23.21
C LYS A 324 2.29 -15.23 24.57
N ALA A 325 2.27 -14.06 25.18
CA ALA A 325 1.58 -13.84 26.46
C ALA A 325 0.07 -13.60 26.28
N LEU A 326 -0.35 -13.10 25.11
CA LEU A 326 -1.76 -12.83 24.79
C LEU A 326 -2.52 -14.03 24.22
N MET A 327 -1.81 -15.02 23.67
CA MET A 327 -2.35 -16.27 23.11
C MET A 327 -2.39 -17.39 24.14
#